data_AF-A0A1B1ZIG4-F1
#
_entry.id   AF-A0A1B1ZIG4-F1
#
_cell.length_a   1.000
_cell.length_b   1.000
_cell.length_c   1.000
_cell.angle_alpha   90.00
_cell.angle_beta   90.00
_cell.angle_gamma   90.00
#
_symmetry.space_group_name_H-M   'P 1'
#
loop_
_entity.id
_entity.type
_entity.pdbx_description
1 polymer ?
#
loop_
_entity_poly.entity_id
_entity_poly.type
_entity_poly.pdbx_seq_one_letter_code
_entity_poly.pdbx_strand_id
1 'polypeptide(L)'
;MDVRLALTGRRGRLRLLSGMVRANRPWRLVPSLSPAIAAAAAGAAFGIFYSNIWQLATALGVGRQITVMAVALVAMTAWLILDNGLWESRRNRSLREEMLLSNASTVLTVAVGVVIMFALLFVISLVTVVLVVPPHYLGTTLMRESGFDDYVMIAWLSTSMGTVAGALGSGFADDGAVRQAAYSRREQERRARLDRADGSTDDRTADRAGDA
;
A
#
# COMPACT_ATOMS: atom_id res chain seq x y z
N MET A 1 -16.41 -20.29 42.66
CA MET A 1 -17.41 -19.30 42.22
C MET A 1 -16.86 -18.56 41.03
N ASP A 2 -17.44 -18.87 39.88
CA ASP A 2 -17.05 -18.48 38.53
C ASP A 2 -17.25 -16.99 38.27
N VAL A 3 -16.17 -16.29 37.91
CA VAL A 3 -16.23 -14.91 37.36
C VAL A 3 -16.27 -14.97 35.82
N ARG A 4 -16.94 -15.99 35.28
CA ARG A 4 -17.39 -16.05 33.89
C ARG A 4 -18.84 -15.62 33.87
N LEU A 5 -19.14 -14.32 33.78
CA LEU A 5 -20.43 -13.83 33.30
C LEU A 5 -20.35 -12.33 32.98
N ALA A 6 -20.78 -12.00 31.76
CA ALA A 6 -21.35 -10.71 31.37
C ALA A 6 -20.43 -9.47 31.25
N LEU A 7 -19.54 -9.47 30.27
CA LEU A 7 -19.36 -8.27 29.43
C LEU A 7 -19.78 -8.57 27.99
N THR A 8 -20.97 -9.15 27.87
CA THR A 8 -21.77 -9.26 26.65
C THR A 8 -22.27 -7.89 26.25
N GLY A 9 -21.50 -7.21 25.40
CA GLY A 9 -21.96 -6.03 24.71
C GLY A 9 -21.08 -5.76 23.50
N ARG A 10 -21.64 -5.89 22.30
CA ARG A 10 -20.98 -5.50 21.04
C ARG A 10 -20.45 -4.05 21.10
N ARG A 11 -21.14 -3.18 21.85
CA ARG A 11 -20.71 -1.80 22.18
C ARG A 11 -19.55 -1.74 23.17
N GLY A 12 -19.48 -2.63 24.16
CA GLY A 12 -18.37 -2.71 25.13
C GLY A 12 -17.08 -3.18 24.48
N ARG A 13 -17.16 -4.16 23.58
CA ARG A 13 -16.02 -4.63 22.77
C ARG A 13 -15.56 -3.57 21.77
N LEU A 14 -16.48 -2.84 21.12
CA LEU A 14 -16.15 -1.68 20.27
C LEU A 14 -15.51 -0.53 21.05
N ARG A 15 -15.99 -0.26 22.27
CA ARG A 15 -15.45 0.81 23.11
C ARG A 15 -14.08 0.45 23.72
N LEU A 16 -13.89 -0.83 24.09
CA LEU A 16 -12.58 -1.39 24.46
C LEU A 16 -11.60 -1.40 23.28
N LEU A 17 -12.02 -1.81 22.09
CA LEU A 17 -11.19 -1.74 20.88
C LEU A 17 -10.86 -0.28 20.53
N SER A 18 -11.80 0.65 20.60
CA SER A 18 -11.54 2.08 20.40
C SER A 18 -10.60 2.66 21.46
N GLY A 19 -10.68 2.16 22.70
CA GLY A 19 -9.81 2.54 23.81
C GLY A 19 -8.39 2.00 23.64
N MET A 20 -8.26 0.75 23.19
CA MET A 20 -6.97 0.12 22.88
C MET A 20 -6.31 0.73 21.64
N VAL A 21 -7.08 1.13 20.62
CA VAL A 21 -6.59 1.88 19.45
C VAL A 21 -6.07 3.27 19.83
N ARG A 22 -6.70 3.92 20.81
CA ARG A 22 -6.23 5.22 21.32
C ARG A 22 -4.99 5.08 22.23
N ALA A 23 -4.88 3.98 22.96
CA ALA A 23 -3.71 3.65 23.78
C ALA A 23 -2.49 3.23 22.95
N ASN A 24 -2.68 2.68 21.75
CA ASN A 24 -1.60 2.20 20.87
C ASN A 24 -0.81 3.32 20.14
N ARG A 25 -0.94 4.60 20.53
CA ARG A 25 -0.28 5.77 19.90
C ARG A 25 -0.06 5.63 18.37
N PRO A 26 -1.13 5.48 17.57
CA PRO A 26 -1.04 5.29 16.12
C PRO A 26 -0.28 6.42 15.41
N TRP A 27 -0.23 7.62 16.02
CA TRP A 27 0.51 8.79 15.55
C TRP A 27 2.04 8.60 15.42
N ARG A 28 2.64 7.57 16.05
CA ARG A 28 4.07 7.25 15.86
C ARG A 28 4.36 6.30 14.70
N LEU A 29 3.34 5.66 14.11
CA LEU A 29 3.45 4.79 12.93
C LEU A 29 3.08 5.51 11.61
N VAL A 30 2.52 6.72 11.70
CA VAL A 30 2.21 7.57 10.55
C VAL A 30 3.44 7.95 9.70
N PRO A 31 4.65 8.19 10.25
CA PRO A 31 5.79 8.58 9.42
C PRO A 31 6.24 7.52 8.41
N SER A 32 6.15 6.23 8.73
CA SER A 32 6.58 5.14 7.83
C SER A 32 5.50 4.70 6.83
N LEU A 33 4.22 5.02 7.08
CA LEU A 33 3.09 4.72 6.17
C LEU A 33 2.66 5.95 5.34
N SER A 34 3.23 7.12 5.63
CA SER A 34 2.92 8.40 4.97
C SER A 34 2.97 8.34 3.44
N PRO A 35 3.94 7.66 2.79
CA PRO A 35 4.03 7.66 1.34
C PRO A 35 2.95 6.83 0.67
N ALA A 36 2.64 5.65 1.21
CA ALA A 36 1.57 4.79 0.70
C ALA A 36 0.19 5.46 0.84
N ILE A 37 -0.06 6.10 1.99
CA ILE A 37 -1.32 6.83 2.22
C ILE A 37 -1.40 8.06 1.30
N ALA A 38 -0.30 8.79 1.11
CA ALA A 38 -0.25 9.94 0.21
C ALA A 38 -0.47 9.53 -1.26
N ALA A 39 0.19 8.46 -1.71
CA ALA A 39 0.00 7.92 -3.05
C ALA A 39 -1.42 7.38 -3.24
N ALA A 40 -2.01 6.76 -2.20
CA ALA A 40 -3.38 6.31 -2.26
C ALA A 40 -4.38 7.47 -2.35
N ALA A 41 -4.18 8.51 -1.54
CA ALA A 41 -4.99 9.73 -1.59
C ALA A 41 -4.85 10.41 -2.96
N ALA A 42 -3.64 10.49 -3.52
CA ALA A 42 -3.39 11.05 -4.84
C ALA A 42 -4.10 10.24 -5.95
N GLY A 43 -3.99 8.90 -5.92
CA GLY A 43 -4.68 8.03 -6.86
C GLY A 43 -6.21 8.11 -6.75
N ALA A 44 -6.74 8.25 -5.53
CA ALA A 44 -8.17 8.48 -5.32
C ALA A 44 -8.61 9.85 -5.83
N ALA A 45 -7.86 10.91 -5.53
CA ALA A 45 -8.12 12.25 -6.04
C ALA A 45 -8.14 12.28 -7.58
N PHE A 46 -7.19 11.58 -8.23
CA PHE A 46 -7.19 11.41 -9.68
C PHE A 46 -8.49 10.76 -10.18
N GLY A 47 -9.02 9.74 -9.50
CA GLY A 47 -10.31 9.17 -9.86
C GLY A 47 -11.49 10.15 -9.72
N ILE A 48 -11.42 11.04 -8.75
CA ILE A 48 -12.49 11.98 -8.42
C ILE A 48 -12.51 13.19 -9.35
N PHE A 49 -11.35 13.71 -9.79
CA PHE A 49 -11.32 14.96 -10.56
C PHE A 49 -11.53 14.78 -12.07
N TYR A 50 -11.52 13.56 -12.58
CA TYR A 50 -11.61 13.30 -14.02
C TYR A 50 -12.95 12.64 -14.40
N SER A 51 -13.73 13.34 -15.23
CA SER A 51 -15.07 12.91 -15.67
C SER A 51 -15.10 11.56 -16.40
N ASN A 52 -14.03 11.22 -17.13
CA ASN A 52 -13.90 9.90 -17.77
C ASN A 52 -13.93 8.76 -16.76
N ILE A 53 -13.43 8.97 -15.55
CA ILE A 53 -13.46 7.96 -14.48
C ILE A 53 -14.88 7.80 -13.94
N TRP A 54 -15.69 8.86 -13.93
CA TRP A 54 -17.08 8.78 -13.48
C TRP A 54 -17.95 8.00 -14.46
N GLN A 55 -17.76 8.24 -15.76
CA GLN A 55 -18.40 7.45 -16.81
C GLN A 55 -17.99 5.98 -16.73
N LEU A 56 -16.70 5.72 -16.52
CA LEU A 56 -16.21 4.35 -16.35
C LEU A 56 -16.80 3.70 -15.10
N ALA A 57 -16.81 4.39 -13.95
CA ALA A 57 -17.35 3.89 -12.69
C ALA A 57 -18.81 3.45 -12.82
N THR A 58 -19.63 4.28 -13.44
CA THR A 58 -21.06 4.01 -13.65
C THR A 58 -21.31 2.95 -14.72
N ALA A 59 -20.40 2.77 -15.68
CA ALA A 59 -20.50 1.74 -16.72
C ALA A 59 -20.05 0.33 -16.29
N LEU A 60 -19.19 0.20 -15.28
CA LEU A 60 -18.66 -1.11 -14.85
C LEU A 60 -19.74 -2.03 -14.24
N GLY A 61 -20.83 -1.46 -13.72
CA GLY A 61 -21.81 -2.21 -12.93
C GLY A 61 -21.22 -2.73 -11.61
N VAL A 62 -22.11 -3.06 -10.67
CA VAL A 62 -21.74 -3.38 -9.28
C VAL A 62 -20.81 -4.60 -9.18
N GLY A 63 -21.06 -5.65 -9.98
CA GLY A 63 -20.25 -6.87 -9.96
C GLY A 63 -18.77 -6.62 -10.29
N ARG A 64 -18.49 -5.86 -11.35
CA ARG A 64 -17.10 -5.55 -11.73
C ARG A 64 -16.43 -4.63 -10.73
N GLN A 65 -17.16 -3.69 -10.12
CA GLN A 65 -16.60 -2.85 -9.06
C GLN A 65 -16.16 -3.65 -7.82
N ILE A 66 -16.94 -4.66 -7.43
CA ILE A 66 -16.56 -5.58 -6.34
C ILE A 66 -15.28 -6.33 -6.71
N THR A 67 -15.17 -6.82 -7.95
CA THR A 67 -13.95 -7.49 -8.43
C THR A 67 -12.74 -6.55 -8.39
N VAL A 68 -12.88 -5.30 -8.85
CA VAL A 68 -11.79 -4.30 -8.83
C VAL A 68 -11.35 -4.00 -7.40
N MET A 69 -12.29 -3.83 -6.46
CA MET A 69 -11.96 -3.67 -5.04
C MET A 69 -11.23 -4.90 -4.49
N ALA A 70 -11.72 -6.11 -4.76
CA ALA A 70 -11.10 -7.34 -4.28
C ALA A 70 -9.66 -7.46 -4.80
N VAL A 71 -9.44 -7.17 -6.09
CA VAL A 71 -8.10 -7.14 -6.69
C VAL A 71 -7.22 -6.09 -6.02
N ALA A 72 -7.73 -4.88 -5.78
CA ALA A 72 -6.97 -3.82 -5.10
C ALA A 72 -6.58 -4.20 -3.66
N LEU A 73 -7.50 -4.81 -2.90
CA LEU A 73 -7.23 -5.29 -1.53
C LEU A 73 -6.19 -6.42 -1.52
N VAL A 74 -6.31 -7.39 -2.43
CA VAL A 74 -5.34 -8.48 -2.57
C VAL A 74 -3.98 -7.93 -2.98
N ALA A 75 -3.92 -7.02 -3.95
CA ALA A 75 -2.69 -6.39 -4.40
C ALA A 75 -2.00 -5.62 -3.25
N MET A 76 -2.75 -4.80 -2.50
CA MET A 76 -2.21 -4.06 -1.35
C MET A 76 -1.75 -4.99 -0.23
N THR A 77 -2.52 -6.06 0.06
CA THR A 77 -2.16 -7.04 1.09
C THR A 77 -0.89 -7.80 0.69
N ALA A 78 -0.83 -8.28 -0.55
CA ALA A 78 0.36 -8.93 -1.10
C ALA A 78 1.57 -7.99 -1.09
N TRP A 79 1.37 -6.73 -1.50
CA TRP A 79 2.40 -5.70 -1.45
C TRP A 79 2.97 -5.54 -0.04
N LEU A 80 2.11 -5.32 0.96
CA LEU A 80 2.55 -5.14 2.34
C LEU A 80 3.27 -6.38 2.90
N ILE A 81 2.85 -7.59 2.52
CA ILE A 81 3.51 -8.83 2.95
C ILE A 81 4.92 -8.93 2.36
N LEU A 82 5.08 -8.62 1.07
CA LEU A 82 6.36 -8.63 0.38
C LEU A 82 7.30 -7.53 0.89
N ASP A 83 6.79 -6.31 1.01
CA ASP A 83 7.54 -5.11 1.40
C ASP A 83 7.98 -5.14 2.88
N ASN A 84 7.14 -5.66 3.78
CA ASN A 84 7.50 -5.78 5.20
C ASN A 84 8.36 -7.03 5.51
N GLY A 85 8.78 -7.81 4.50
CA GLY A 85 9.66 -8.96 4.71
C GLY A 85 9.10 -10.03 5.64
N LEU A 86 7.77 -10.09 5.82
CA LEU A 86 7.11 -11.07 6.70
C LEU A 86 7.35 -12.53 6.26
N TRP A 87 7.83 -12.73 5.04
CA TRP A 87 8.18 -14.05 4.50
C TRP A 87 9.55 -14.57 4.98
N GLU A 88 10.43 -13.74 5.55
CA GLU A 88 11.83 -14.13 5.79
C GLU A 88 12.33 -13.77 7.22
N SER A 89 11.57 -14.09 8.27
CA SER A 89 12.16 -14.14 9.62
C SER A 89 11.33 -14.91 10.65
N ARG A 90 11.39 -16.24 10.59
CA ARG A 90 11.79 -17.01 11.78
C ARG A 90 12.84 -18.01 11.35
N ARG A 91 14.09 -17.55 11.45
CA ARG A 91 15.31 -18.34 11.43
C ARG A 91 15.34 -19.28 12.63
N ASN A 92 14.41 -20.24 12.67
CA ASN A 92 14.54 -21.48 13.43
C ASN A 92 13.62 -22.53 12.81
N ARG A 93 14.27 -23.53 12.22
CA ARG A 93 13.70 -24.82 11.84
C ARG A 93 13.02 -25.45 13.06
N SER A 94 11.70 -25.50 13.09
CA SER A 94 10.96 -26.71 13.47
C SER A 94 9.46 -26.46 13.32
N LEU A 95 8.75 -27.43 12.74
CA LEU A 95 7.29 -27.56 12.67
C LEU A 95 6.60 -26.70 11.60
N ARG A 96 6.58 -27.21 10.36
CA ARG A 96 5.83 -26.66 9.22
C ARG A 96 4.33 -26.42 9.50
N GLU A 97 3.74 -27.11 10.46
CA GLU A 97 2.33 -26.98 10.82
C GLU A 97 2.03 -25.78 11.75
N GLU A 98 2.94 -25.41 12.65
CA GLU A 98 2.77 -24.22 13.50
C GLU A 98 3.03 -22.90 12.74
N MET A 99 3.85 -22.96 11.67
CA MET A 99 4.14 -21.82 10.81
C MET A 99 2.91 -21.34 10.01
N LEU A 100 2.03 -22.27 9.58
CA LEU A 100 0.83 -21.92 8.80
C LEU A 100 -0.23 -21.20 9.64
N LEU A 101 -0.43 -21.64 10.90
CA LEU A 101 -1.38 -21.01 11.83
C LEU A 101 -0.92 -19.60 12.25
N SER A 102 0.37 -19.41 12.52
CA SER A 102 0.92 -18.08 12.85
C SER A 102 0.86 -17.15 11.65
N ASN A 103 1.21 -17.61 10.45
CA ASN A 103 1.16 -16.79 9.24
C ASN A 103 -0.27 -16.42 8.86
N ALA A 104 -1.25 -17.32 9.06
CA ALA A 104 -2.65 -17.00 8.86
C ALA A 104 -3.13 -15.86 9.78
N SER A 105 -2.68 -15.84 11.04
CA SER A 105 -3.00 -14.75 11.97
C SER A 105 -2.41 -13.41 11.55
N THR A 106 -1.18 -13.42 11.01
CA THR A 106 -0.52 -12.22 10.48
C THR A 106 -1.22 -11.73 9.22
N VAL A 107 -1.50 -12.60 8.26
CA VAL A 107 -2.23 -12.27 7.03
C VAL A 107 -3.61 -11.72 7.36
N LEU A 108 -4.33 -12.34 8.30
CA LEU A 108 -5.64 -11.87 8.72
C LEU A 108 -5.56 -10.48 9.36
N THR A 109 -4.55 -10.24 10.21
CA THR A 109 -4.35 -8.93 10.85
C THR A 109 -4.02 -7.85 9.81
N VAL A 110 -3.14 -8.14 8.85
CA VAL A 110 -2.80 -7.21 7.76
C VAL A 110 -4.03 -6.96 6.88
N ALA A 111 -4.74 -8.01 6.47
CA ALA A 111 -5.94 -7.89 5.64
C ALA A 111 -7.02 -7.04 6.34
N VAL A 112 -7.25 -7.23 7.64
CA VAL A 112 -8.16 -6.38 8.43
C VAL A 112 -7.67 -4.93 8.44
N GLY A 113 -6.37 -4.70 8.60
CA GLY A 113 -5.77 -3.36 8.50
C GLY A 113 -6.02 -2.70 7.14
N VAL A 114 -5.80 -3.43 6.05
CA VAL A 114 -6.02 -2.96 4.67
C VAL A 114 -7.50 -2.66 4.42
N VAL A 115 -8.41 -3.49 4.92
CA VAL A 115 -9.86 -3.24 4.81
C VAL A 115 -10.26 -1.98 5.59
N ILE A 116 -9.73 -1.76 6.79
CA ILE A 116 -9.97 -0.53 7.56
C ILE A 116 -9.42 0.69 6.82
N MET A 117 -8.21 0.60 6.28
CA MET A 117 -7.60 1.67 5.48
C MET A 117 -8.45 2.00 4.25
N PHE A 118 -8.87 0.97 3.51
CA PHE A 118 -9.76 1.12 2.35
C PHE A 118 -11.07 1.81 2.75
N ALA A 119 -11.70 1.38 3.84
CA ALA A 119 -12.94 1.97 4.33
C ALA A 119 -12.77 3.46 4.69
N LEU A 120 -11.65 3.84 5.33
CA LEU A 120 -11.35 5.23 5.63
C LEU A 120 -11.15 6.07 4.37
N LEU A 121 -10.34 5.58 3.41
CA LEU A 121 -10.14 6.24 2.12
C LEU A 121 -11.45 6.35 1.32
N PHE A 122 -12.31 5.34 1.41
CA PHE A 122 -13.62 5.33 0.77
C PHE A 122 -14.52 6.42 1.35
N VAL A 123 -14.60 6.54 2.67
CA VAL A 123 -15.40 7.60 3.32
C VAL A 123 -14.87 8.99 2.93
N ILE A 124 -13.55 9.19 2.95
CA ILE A 124 -12.93 10.45 2.53
C ILE A 124 -13.24 10.75 1.07
N SER A 125 -13.12 9.75 0.19
CA SER A 125 -13.42 9.87 -1.23
C SER A 125 -14.89 10.20 -1.46
N LEU A 126 -15.80 9.54 -0.76
CA LEU A 126 -17.24 9.79 -0.86
C LEU A 126 -17.60 11.22 -0.46
N VAL A 127 -17.07 11.69 0.67
CA VAL A 127 -17.24 13.09 1.10
C VAL A 127 -16.67 14.04 0.04
N THR A 128 -15.51 13.72 -0.52
CA THR A 128 -14.87 14.55 -1.55
C THR A 128 -15.71 14.61 -2.82
N VAL A 129 -16.22 13.49 -3.35
CA VAL A 129 -17.08 13.48 -4.54
C VAL A 129 -18.34 14.29 -4.29
N VAL A 130 -18.99 14.13 -3.14
CA VAL A 130 -20.20 14.89 -2.79
C VAL A 130 -19.93 16.39 -2.71
N LEU A 131 -18.76 16.80 -2.20
CA LEU A 131 -18.39 18.21 -2.11
C LEU A 131 -17.94 18.80 -3.45
N VAL A 132 -17.25 18.03 -4.28
CA VAL A 132 -16.60 18.50 -5.51
C VAL A 132 -17.54 18.42 -6.72
N VAL A 133 -18.44 17.44 -6.77
CA VAL A 133 -19.20 17.10 -7.98
C VAL A 133 -20.67 17.55 -7.88
N PRO A 134 -21.07 18.64 -8.57
CA PRO A 134 -22.45 19.11 -8.56
C PRO A 134 -23.38 18.08 -9.24
N PRO A 135 -24.59 17.83 -8.69
CA PRO A 135 -25.54 16.86 -9.27
C PRO A 135 -25.90 17.16 -10.73
N HIS A 136 -26.03 18.44 -11.07
CA HIS A 136 -26.35 18.86 -12.44
C HIS A 136 -25.20 18.54 -13.41
N TYR A 137 -23.96 18.83 -13.03
CA TYR A 137 -22.78 18.53 -13.86
C TYR A 137 -22.59 17.03 -14.07
N LEU A 138 -22.84 16.24 -13.02
CA LEU A 138 -22.81 14.78 -13.11
C LEU A 138 -23.90 14.26 -14.06
N GLY A 139 -25.12 14.77 -13.96
CA GLY A 139 -26.22 14.36 -14.83
C GLY A 139 -25.97 14.69 -16.30
N THR A 140 -25.42 15.88 -16.60
CA THR A 140 -25.01 16.24 -17.97
C THR A 140 -23.91 15.33 -18.49
N THR A 141 -22.92 14.99 -17.65
CA THR A 141 -21.79 14.13 -18.03
C THR A 141 -22.22 12.69 -18.29
N LEU A 142 -23.21 12.19 -17.54
CA LEU A 142 -23.73 10.83 -17.66
C LEU A 142 -24.90 10.70 -18.66
N MET A 143 -25.38 11.83 -19.21
CA MET A 143 -26.58 11.92 -20.05
C MET A 143 -27.85 11.28 -19.43
N ARG A 144 -27.96 11.34 -18.10
CA ARG A 144 -29.13 10.84 -17.35
C ARG A 144 -29.28 11.59 -16.02
N GLU A 145 -30.41 11.41 -15.34
CA GLU A 145 -30.55 11.87 -13.96
C GLU A 145 -29.50 11.20 -13.06
N SER A 146 -28.80 12.03 -12.28
CA SER A 146 -27.77 11.58 -11.35
C SER A 146 -28.41 11.11 -10.04
N GLY A 147 -28.04 9.89 -9.63
CA GLY A 147 -28.49 9.29 -8.38
C GLY A 147 -27.39 9.27 -7.31
N PHE A 148 -27.77 8.99 -6.07
CA PHE A 148 -26.78 8.83 -4.97
C PHE A 148 -25.86 7.62 -5.20
N ASP A 149 -26.33 6.60 -5.91
CA ASP A 149 -25.55 5.45 -6.34
C ASP A 149 -24.35 5.83 -7.21
N ASP A 150 -24.48 6.86 -8.05
CA ASP A 150 -23.37 7.35 -8.88
C ASP A 150 -22.21 7.87 -8.04
N TYR A 151 -22.52 8.62 -6.98
CA TYR A 151 -21.51 9.11 -6.04
C TYR A 151 -20.78 7.96 -5.34
N VAL A 152 -21.52 6.93 -4.93
CA VAL A 152 -20.95 5.72 -4.32
C VAL A 152 -20.05 4.99 -5.31
N MET A 153 -20.50 4.81 -6.56
CA MET A 153 -19.74 4.14 -7.61
C MET A 153 -18.44 4.88 -7.96
N ILE A 154 -18.49 6.21 -8.05
CA ILE A 154 -17.32 7.05 -8.33
C ILE A 154 -16.32 6.95 -7.16
N ALA A 155 -16.80 7.13 -5.93
CA ALA A 155 -15.96 7.04 -4.74
C ALA A 155 -15.31 5.66 -4.62
N TRP A 156 -16.07 4.60 -4.93
CA TRP A 156 -15.60 3.21 -4.84
C TRP A 156 -14.49 2.91 -5.85
N LEU A 157 -14.69 3.28 -7.11
CA LEU A 157 -13.67 3.08 -8.15
C LEU A 157 -12.42 3.91 -7.84
N SER A 158 -12.61 5.18 -7.48
CA SER A 158 -11.51 6.09 -7.12
C SER A 158 -10.70 5.55 -5.95
N THR A 159 -11.36 5.05 -4.91
CA THR A 159 -10.68 4.45 -3.75
C THR A 159 -9.91 3.19 -4.12
N SER A 160 -10.45 2.38 -5.04
CA SER A 160 -9.78 1.18 -5.54
C SER A 160 -8.52 1.53 -6.33
N MET A 161 -8.59 2.54 -7.21
CA MET A 161 -7.43 3.08 -7.92
C MET A 161 -6.39 3.65 -6.96
N GLY A 162 -6.84 4.42 -5.97
CA GLY A 162 -6.01 4.92 -4.88
C GLY A 162 -5.32 3.79 -4.14
N THR A 163 -6.03 2.72 -3.78
CA THR A 163 -5.44 1.58 -3.05
C THR A 163 -4.31 0.92 -3.85
N VAL A 164 -4.48 0.76 -5.17
CA VAL A 164 -3.42 0.26 -6.06
C VAL A 164 -2.25 1.24 -6.13
N ALA A 165 -2.52 2.53 -6.26
CA ALA A 165 -1.47 3.57 -6.26
C ALA A 165 -0.72 3.62 -4.91
N GLY A 166 -1.41 3.40 -3.80
CA GLY A 166 -0.84 3.32 -2.46
C GLY A 166 0.14 2.16 -2.31
N ALA A 167 -0.23 0.99 -2.83
CA ALA A 167 0.65 -0.18 -2.86
C ALA A 167 1.95 0.14 -3.59
N LEU A 168 1.86 0.70 -4.80
CA LEU A 168 3.03 1.11 -5.58
C LEU A 168 3.83 2.22 -4.90
N GLY A 169 3.14 3.18 -4.28
CA GLY A 169 3.75 4.32 -3.58
C GLY A 169 4.56 3.94 -2.34
N SER A 170 4.21 2.85 -1.65
CA SER A 170 5.05 2.32 -0.56
C SER A 170 6.43 1.87 -1.05
N GLY A 171 6.51 1.26 -2.24
CA GLY A 171 7.77 0.73 -2.78
C GLY A 171 8.77 1.78 -3.22
N PHE A 172 8.30 2.93 -3.72
CA PHE A 172 9.18 4.00 -4.17
C PHE A 172 9.70 4.88 -3.03
N ALA A 173 9.10 4.78 -1.85
CA ALA A 173 9.39 5.67 -0.73
C ALA A 173 10.29 5.06 0.35
N ASP A 174 10.88 3.90 0.10
CA ASP A 174 11.96 3.42 0.94
C ASP A 174 13.18 4.36 0.74
N ASP A 175 13.42 5.22 1.73
CA ASP A 175 14.62 6.07 1.81
C ASP A 175 15.92 5.23 1.72
N GLY A 176 15.82 3.91 1.93
CA GLY A 176 16.85 2.91 1.65
C GLY A 176 17.10 2.71 0.15
N ALA A 177 16.07 2.47 -0.66
CA ALA A 177 16.18 2.21 -2.10
C ALA A 177 16.78 3.39 -2.88
N VAL A 178 16.39 4.63 -2.56
CA VAL A 178 16.96 5.84 -3.20
C VAL A 178 18.42 6.05 -2.78
N ARG A 179 18.75 5.83 -1.50
CA ARG A 179 20.14 5.85 -1.04
C ARG A 179 20.95 4.73 -1.67
N GLN A 180 20.43 3.51 -1.75
CA GLN A 180 21.14 2.37 -2.30
C GLN A 180 21.35 2.52 -3.81
N ALA A 181 20.41 3.12 -4.54
CA ALA A 181 20.58 3.51 -5.94
C ALA A 181 21.65 4.62 -6.11
N ALA A 182 21.69 5.61 -5.20
CA ALA A 182 22.72 6.66 -5.20
C ALA A 182 24.11 6.15 -4.77
N TYR A 183 24.18 5.26 -3.77
CA TYR A 183 25.41 4.64 -3.26
C TYR A 183 25.94 3.56 -4.20
N SER A 184 25.08 2.83 -4.90
CA SER A 184 25.46 1.87 -5.95
C SER A 184 26.36 2.54 -6.98
N ARG A 185 26.10 3.81 -7.32
CA ARG A 185 26.95 4.56 -8.25
C ARG A 185 28.37 4.79 -7.71
N ARG A 186 28.52 5.12 -6.43
CA ARG A 186 29.84 5.31 -5.79
C ARG A 186 30.59 4.01 -5.54
N GLU A 187 29.87 2.93 -5.21
CA GLU A 187 30.48 1.60 -5.03
C GLU A 187 30.91 1.00 -6.39
N GLN A 188 30.13 1.24 -7.46
CA GLN A 188 30.52 0.92 -8.84
C GLN A 188 31.75 1.75 -9.27
N GLU A 189 31.81 3.04 -8.94
CA GLU A 189 32.99 3.86 -9.19
C GLU A 189 34.23 3.39 -8.42
N ARG A 190 34.06 2.89 -7.18
CA ARG A 190 35.16 2.31 -6.40
C ARG A 190 35.69 1.03 -7.04
N ARG A 191 34.80 0.11 -7.44
CA ARG A 191 35.19 -1.12 -8.16
C ARG A 191 35.87 -0.80 -9.50
N ALA A 192 35.32 0.12 -10.29
CA ALA A 192 35.93 0.54 -11.55
C ALA A 192 37.29 1.24 -11.39
N ARG A 193 37.58 1.85 -10.23
CA ARG A 193 38.93 2.39 -9.91
C ARG A 193 39.90 1.29 -9.52
N LEU A 194 39.46 0.28 -8.77
CA LEU A 194 40.27 -0.86 -8.39
C LEU A 194 40.62 -1.73 -9.61
N ASP A 195 39.67 -1.97 -10.51
CA ASP A 195 39.92 -2.73 -11.75
C ASP A 195 40.93 -2.02 -12.67
N ARG A 196 40.91 -0.68 -12.74
CA ARG A 196 41.93 0.11 -13.46
C ARG A 196 43.30 0.08 -12.77
N ALA A 197 43.34 0.03 -11.44
CA ALA A 197 44.58 -0.02 -10.69
C ALA A 197 45.27 -1.39 -10.86
N ASP A 198 44.51 -2.48 -10.81
CA ASP A 198 45.04 -3.84 -11.03
C ASP A 198 45.53 -4.02 -12.48
N GLY A 199 44.78 -3.55 -13.48
CA GLY A 199 45.22 -3.61 -14.88
C GLY A 199 46.52 -2.81 -15.17
N SER A 200 46.77 -1.73 -14.42
CA SER A 200 47.99 -0.92 -14.58
C SER A 200 49.23 -1.51 -13.88
N THR A 201 49.03 -2.41 -12.93
CA THR A 201 50.12 -3.11 -12.24
C THR A 201 50.67 -4.23 -13.11
N ASP A 202 49.79 -4.95 -13.82
CA ASP A 202 50.14 -6.08 -14.68
C ASP A 202 50.94 -5.64 -15.92
N ASP A 203 50.56 -4.50 -16.51
CA ASP A 203 51.25 -3.92 -17.68
C ASP A 203 52.67 -3.45 -17.35
N ARG A 204 52.88 -2.88 -16.14
CA ARG A 204 54.22 -2.45 -15.67
C ARG A 204 55.14 -3.61 -15.32
N THR A 205 54.59 -4.76 -14.95
CA THR A 205 55.37 -5.98 -14.70
C THR A 205 55.74 -6.70 -15.99
N ALA A 206 54.88 -6.64 -17.01
CA ALA A 206 55.18 -7.19 -18.34
C ALA A 206 56.28 -6.39 -19.06
N ASP A 207 56.22 -5.06 -19.01
CA ASP A 207 57.22 -4.16 -19.64
C ASP A 207 58.62 -4.34 -19.04
N ARG A 208 58.71 -4.56 -17.72
CA ARG A 208 60.00 -4.83 -17.04
C ARG A 208 60.58 -6.22 -17.29
N ALA A 209 59.76 -7.19 -17.71
CA ALA A 209 60.21 -8.53 -18.01
C ALA A 209 60.66 -8.70 -19.47
N GLY A 210 60.34 -7.73 -20.35
CA GLY A 210 60.77 -7.72 -21.76
C GLY A 210 62.13 -7.06 -22.02
N ASP A 211 62.67 -6.32 -21.04
CA ASP A 211 63.92 -5.55 -21.14
C ASP A 211 65.14 -6.22 -20.47
N ALA A 212 65.02 -7.49 -20.08
CA ALA A 212 66.11 -8.30 -19.52
C ALA A 212 66.46 -9.48 -20.45
#